data_AF-A0A2G9M0L8-F1
#
_entry.id   AF-A0A2G9M0L8-F1
#
_cell.length_a   1.000
_cell.length_b   1.000
_cell.length_c   1.000
_cell.angle_alpha   90.00
_cell.angle_beta   90.00
_cell.angle_gamma   90.00
#
_symmetry.space_group_name_H-M   'P 1'
#
loop_
_entity.id
_entity.type
_entity.pdbx_description
1 polymer ?
#
loop_
_entity_poly.entity_id
_entity_poly.type
_entity_poly.pdbx_seq_one_letter_code
_entity_poly.pdbx_strand_id
1 'polypeptide(L)'
;MIKKGQIHANIIFYMLALLIAALLLLFGFRAIKSLTTNFKQAELIRFKKDTAGLIASMDYGSVKKQTFMLPSGYRQICFVDPGQNCMIENALLADAVSSNREVYAYLISSENVPEGIETRPLGIEECILCLGIKGSARVRLEGKGSYVLVSAAS
;
A
#
# COMPACT_ATOMS: atom_id res chain seq x y z
N MET A 1 -24.06 64.66 -5.60
CA MET A 1 -23.42 64.32 -6.88
C MET A 1 -22.79 62.94 -6.78
N ILE A 2 -23.44 61.92 -7.35
CA ILE A 2 -22.92 60.54 -7.34
C ILE A 2 -21.94 60.42 -8.53
N LYS A 3 -20.65 60.21 -8.24
CA LYS A 3 -19.57 60.09 -9.23
C LYS A 3 -19.77 58.80 -10.06
N LYS A 4 -20.43 58.92 -11.21
CA LYS A 4 -20.70 57.80 -12.15
C LYS A 4 -19.44 57.12 -12.73
N GLY A 5 -18.25 57.71 -12.55
CA GLY A 5 -16.97 57.11 -13.00
C GLY A 5 -16.39 56.01 -12.10
N GLN A 6 -16.85 55.85 -10.85
CA GLN A 6 -16.30 54.84 -9.94
C GLN A 6 -16.88 53.43 -10.15
N ILE A 7 -17.99 53.28 -10.89
CA ILE A 7 -18.66 51.99 -11.09
C ILE A 7 -17.83 51.08 -12.01
N HIS A 8 -17.12 51.65 -12.99
CA HIS A 8 -16.30 50.88 -13.93
C HIS A 8 -15.02 50.30 -13.33
N ALA A 9 -14.40 51.00 -12.36
CA ALA A 9 -13.15 50.54 -11.73
C ALA A 9 -13.36 49.29 -10.85
N ASN A 10 -14.49 49.21 -10.16
CA ASN A 10 -14.81 48.09 -9.27
C ASN A 10 -15.00 46.78 -10.05
N ILE A 11 -15.64 46.83 -11.22
CA ILE A 11 -15.89 45.63 -12.04
C ILE A 11 -14.57 44.99 -12.51
N ILE A 12 -13.62 45.80 -12.96
CA ILE A 12 -12.30 45.31 -13.40
C ILE A 12 -11.55 44.65 -12.24
N PHE A 13 -11.61 45.24 -11.05
CA PHE A 13 -10.96 44.69 -9.86
C PHE A 13 -11.56 43.33 -9.46
N TYR A 14 -12.89 43.18 -9.50
CA TYR A 14 -13.54 41.90 -9.23
C TYR A 14 -13.17 40.82 -10.25
N MET A 15 -13.06 41.17 -11.54
CA MET A 15 -12.62 40.23 -12.57
C MET A 15 -11.18 39.77 -12.34
N LEU A 16 -10.28 40.68 -11.97
CA LEU A 16 -8.90 40.35 -11.65
C LEU A 16 -8.82 39.46 -10.40
N ALA A 17 -9.57 39.78 -9.35
CA ALA A 17 -9.63 38.97 -8.13
C ALA A 17 -10.12 37.55 -8.41
N LEU A 18 -11.13 37.39 -9.27
CA LEU A 18 -11.67 36.09 -9.67
C LEU A 18 -10.64 35.29 -10.48
N LEU A 19 -9.90 35.94 -11.38
CA LEU A 19 -8.82 35.32 -12.14
C LEU A 19 -7.69 34.82 -11.21
N ILE A 20 -7.27 35.64 -10.25
CA ILE A 20 -6.26 35.24 -9.25
C ILE A 20 -6.78 34.08 -8.41
N ALA A 21 -8.02 34.13 -7.94
CA ALA A 21 -8.63 33.03 -7.18
C ALA A 21 -8.68 31.73 -8.01
N ALA A 22 -9.05 31.79 -9.29
CA ALA A 22 -9.05 30.64 -10.17
C ALA A 22 -7.65 30.03 -10.35
N LEU A 23 -6.61 30.87 -10.51
CA LEU A 23 -5.23 30.41 -10.58
C LEU A 23 -4.81 29.73 -9.27
N LEU A 24 -5.07 30.36 -8.12
CA LEU A 24 -4.74 29.79 -6.81
C LEU A 24 -5.41 28.44 -6.58
N LEU A 25 -6.67 28.29 -6.97
CA LEU A 25 -7.39 27.01 -6.87
C LEU A 25 -6.80 25.94 -7.80
N LEU A 26 -6.49 26.28 -9.05
CA LEU A 26 -5.90 25.33 -10.00
C LEU A 26 -4.52 24.83 -9.55
N PHE A 27 -3.65 25.73 -9.11
CA PHE A 27 -2.32 25.35 -8.63
C PHE A 27 -2.39 24.66 -7.27
N GLY A 28 -3.21 25.16 -6.35
CA GLY A 28 -3.41 24.57 -5.03
C GLY A 28 -3.92 23.13 -5.12
N PHE A 29 -4.92 22.86 -5.95
CA PHE A 29 -5.47 21.51 -6.12
C PHE A 29 -4.45 20.53 -6.70
N ARG A 30 -3.67 20.95 -7.72
CA ARG A 30 -2.62 20.10 -8.30
C ARG A 30 -1.54 19.75 -7.29
N ALA A 31 -1.11 20.72 -6.48
CA ALA A 31 -0.14 20.48 -5.42
C ALA A 31 -0.67 19.47 -4.38
N ILE A 32 -1.90 19.65 -3.90
CA ILE A 32 -2.51 18.72 -2.93
C ILE A 32 -2.61 17.29 -3.50
N LYS A 33 -2.95 17.17 -4.79
CA LYS A 33 -3.03 15.87 -5.46
C LYS A 33 -1.67 15.18 -5.55
N SER A 34 -0.62 15.88 -5.96
CA SER A 34 0.73 15.29 -6.05
C SER A 34 1.29 14.91 -4.69
N LEU A 35 1.08 15.76 -3.68
CA LEU A 35 1.41 15.46 -2.28
C LEU A 35 0.75 14.17 -1.81
N THR A 36 -0.56 14.02 -2.04
CA THR A 36 -1.31 12.83 -1.64
C THR A 36 -0.76 11.56 -2.30
N THR A 37 -0.47 11.60 -3.60
CA THR A 37 0.12 10.45 -4.32
C THR A 37 1.48 10.08 -3.75
N ASN A 38 2.33 11.06 -3.45
CA ASN A 38 3.65 10.83 -2.87
C ASN A 38 3.55 10.20 -1.47
N PHE A 39 2.58 10.61 -0.65
CA PHE A 39 2.32 10.00 0.64
C PHE A 39 1.92 8.52 0.51
N LYS A 40 1.06 8.16 -0.44
CA LYS A 40 0.69 6.76 -0.68
C LYS A 40 1.88 5.90 -1.10
N GLN A 41 2.74 6.42 -1.96
CA GLN A 41 3.97 5.73 -2.36
C GLN A 41 4.93 5.55 -1.18
N ALA A 42 5.12 6.59 -0.36
CA ALA A 42 5.95 6.50 0.83
C ALA A 42 5.39 5.52 1.87
N GLU A 43 4.07 5.50 2.06
CA GLU A 43 3.36 4.54 2.92
C GLU A 43 3.59 3.10 2.47
N LEU A 44 3.45 2.83 1.18
CA LEU A 44 3.72 1.52 0.57
C LEU A 44 5.18 1.09 0.76
N ILE A 45 6.15 1.95 0.41
CA ILE A 45 7.58 1.66 0.57
C ILE A 45 7.90 1.34 2.03
N ARG A 46 7.37 2.13 2.96
CA ARG A 46 7.55 1.90 4.39
C ARG A 46 6.93 0.58 4.81
N PHE A 47 5.71 0.27 4.39
CA PHE A 47 5.06 -1.00 4.69
C PHE A 47 5.90 -2.19 4.22
N LYS A 48 6.40 -2.16 2.98
CA LYS A 48 7.27 -3.21 2.44
C LYS A 48 8.54 -3.39 3.27
N LYS A 49 9.22 -2.29 3.59
CA LYS A 49 10.44 -2.29 4.38
C LYS A 49 10.21 -2.81 5.80
N ASP A 50 9.15 -2.35 6.46
CA ASP A 50 8.81 -2.73 7.83
C ASP A 50 8.40 -4.21 7.89
N THR A 51 7.66 -4.70 6.90
CA THR A 51 7.27 -6.12 6.78
C THR A 51 8.49 -7.02 6.53
N ALA A 52 9.33 -6.66 5.55
CA ALA A 52 10.55 -7.40 5.24
C ALA A 52 11.52 -7.39 6.42
N GLY A 53 11.71 -6.23 7.07
CA GLY A 53 12.57 -6.08 8.24
C GLY A 53 12.07 -6.87 9.45
N LEU A 54 10.75 -6.88 9.69
CA LEU A 54 10.14 -7.69 10.73
C LEU A 54 10.41 -9.18 10.52
N ILE A 55 10.13 -9.69 9.33
CA ILE A 55 10.39 -11.10 8.97
C ILE A 55 11.88 -11.40 9.06
N ALA A 56 12.74 -10.49 8.60
CA ALA A 56 14.19 -10.66 8.65
C ALA A 56 14.74 -10.76 10.08
N SER A 57 14.12 -10.05 11.02
CA SER A 57 14.50 -10.01 12.43
C SER A 57 14.00 -11.20 13.27
N MET A 58 13.27 -12.15 12.68
CA MET A 58 12.79 -13.32 13.41
C MET A 58 13.92 -14.31 13.66
N ASP A 59 14.33 -14.44 14.93
CA ASP A 59 15.31 -15.43 15.36
C ASP A 59 14.70 -16.82 15.52
N TYR A 60 15.53 -17.86 15.50
CA TYR A 60 15.09 -19.23 15.73
C TYR A 60 14.37 -19.37 17.08
N GLY A 61 13.18 -19.99 17.06
CA GLY A 61 12.35 -20.20 18.25
C GLY A 61 11.56 -18.97 18.69
N SER A 62 11.76 -17.81 18.05
CA SER A 62 10.96 -16.62 18.34
C SER A 62 9.56 -16.76 17.76
N VAL A 63 8.57 -16.27 18.51
CA VAL A 63 7.16 -16.25 18.10
C VAL A 63 6.63 -14.84 18.30
N LYS A 64 6.00 -14.28 17.27
CA LYS A 64 5.43 -12.93 17.33
C LYS A 64 4.06 -12.90 16.67
N LYS A 65 3.07 -12.37 17.37
CA LYS A 65 1.79 -11.98 16.77
C LYS A 65 1.93 -10.56 16.24
N GLN A 66 1.73 -10.37 14.94
CA GLN A 66 1.79 -9.07 14.29
C GLN A 66 0.44 -8.74 13.67
N THR A 67 0.01 -7.49 13.86
CA THR A 67 -1.09 -6.91 13.08
C THR A 67 -0.49 -5.96 12.05
N PHE A 68 -0.69 -6.25 10.77
CA PHE A 68 -0.33 -5.37 9.68
C PHE A 68 -1.50 -4.44 9.35
N MET A 69 -1.23 -3.14 9.33
CA MET A 69 -2.15 -2.15 8.77
C MET A 69 -1.82 -2.01 7.28
N LEU A 70 -2.77 -2.35 6.41
CA LEU A 70 -2.51 -2.33 4.98
C LEU A 70 -2.43 -0.88 4.46
N PRO A 71 -1.49 -0.58 3.56
CA PRO A 71 -1.37 0.75 2.99
C PRO A 71 -2.62 1.10 2.17
N SER A 72 -2.89 2.41 2.03
CA SER A 72 -4.07 2.88 1.32
C SER A 72 -4.09 2.41 -0.15
N GLY A 73 -5.21 1.83 -0.59
CA GLY A 73 -5.37 1.27 -1.94
C GLY A 73 -5.14 -0.24 -2.05
N TYR A 74 -4.80 -0.91 -0.94
CA TYR A 74 -4.63 -2.36 -0.88
C TYR A 74 -5.68 -3.00 0.02
N ARG A 75 -6.14 -4.20 -0.36
CA ARG A 75 -7.22 -4.90 0.34
C ARG A 75 -6.75 -6.07 1.18
N GLN A 76 -5.70 -6.75 0.72
CA GLN A 76 -5.16 -7.95 1.36
C GLN A 76 -3.66 -8.06 1.14
N ILE A 77 -3.02 -8.79 2.05
CA ILE A 77 -1.65 -9.30 1.92
C ILE A 77 -1.72 -10.82 1.80
N CYS A 78 -1.04 -11.38 0.82
CA CYS A 78 -0.93 -12.82 0.59
C CYS A 78 0.51 -13.25 0.83
N PHE A 79 0.70 -14.22 1.72
CA PHE A 79 1.96 -14.92 1.89
C PHE A 79 1.92 -16.18 1.06
N VAL A 80 3.02 -16.49 0.37
CA VAL A 80 3.15 -17.68 -0.48
C VAL A 80 4.46 -18.40 -0.21
N ASP A 81 4.46 -19.72 -0.42
CA ASP A 81 5.66 -20.55 -0.53
C ASP A 81 5.78 -21.01 -2.00
N PRO A 82 6.66 -20.38 -2.81
CA PRO A 82 6.85 -20.74 -4.22
C PRO A 82 7.34 -22.18 -4.45
N GLY A 83 7.80 -22.86 -3.40
CA GLY A 83 8.22 -24.26 -3.44
C GLY A 83 7.06 -25.26 -3.44
N GLN A 84 5.85 -24.84 -3.03
CA GLN A 84 4.66 -25.69 -3.04
C GLN A 84 3.87 -25.52 -4.35
N ASN A 85 3.41 -26.64 -4.92
CA ASN A 85 2.54 -26.60 -6.09
C ASN A 85 1.11 -26.24 -5.66
N CYS A 86 0.65 -25.08 -6.11
CA CYS A 86 -0.44 -24.34 -5.50
C CYS A 86 -1.47 -23.90 -6.53
N MET A 87 -2.76 -24.23 -6.32
CA MET A 87 -3.84 -23.60 -7.09
C MET A 87 -4.15 -22.23 -6.50
N ILE A 88 -3.63 -21.19 -7.15
CA ILE A 88 -3.90 -19.79 -6.80
C ILE A 88 -5.07 -19.31 -7.67
N GLU A 89 -6.20 -18.96 -7.05
CA GLU A 89 -7.41 -18.53 -7.77
C GLU A 89 -7.21 -17.23 -8.55
N ASN A 90 -6.41 -16.31 -8.02
CA ASN A 90 -6.09 -15.06 -8.69
C ASN A 90 -5.00 -15.30 -9.75
N ALA A 91 -5.39 -15.26 -11.03
CA ALA A 91 -4.49 -15.51 -12.15
C ALA A 91 -3.28 -14.56 -12.20
N LEU A 92 -3.45 -13.28 -11.83
CA LEU A 92 -2.35 -12.31 -11.79
C LEU A 92 -1.37 -12.64 -10.66
N LEU A 93 -1.88 -13.06 -9.50
CA LEU A 93 -1.04 -13.51 -8.40
C LEU A 93 -0.33 -14.82 -8.76
N ALA A 94 -1.02 -15.77 -9.40
CA ALA A 94 -0.42 -17.03 -9.85
C ALA A 94 0.77 -16.77 -10.80
N ASP A 95 0.58 -15.88 -11.77
CA ASP A 95 1.63 -15.45 -12.69
C ASP A 95 2.80 -14.76 -11.94
N ALA A 96 2.50 -13.84 -11.02
CA ALA A 96 3.49 -13.13 -10.22
C ALA A 96 4.33 -14.06 -9.31
N VAL A 97 3.73 -15.12 -8.77
CA VAL A 97 4.42 -16.15 -7.96
C VAL A 97 5.28 -17.04 -8.85
N SER A 98 4.77 -17.41 -10.03
CA SER A 98 5.50 -18.28 -10.95
C SER A 98 6.72 -17.59 -11.59
N SER A 99 6.63 -16.28 -11.82
CA SER A 99 7.66 -15.47 -12.46
C SER A 99 8.79 -15.08 -11.52
N ASN A 100 8.54 -14.98 -10.21
CA ASN A 100 9.55 -14.60 -9.23
C ASN A 100 9.49 -15.45 -7.95
N ARG A 101 10.36 -16.46 -7.89
CA ARG A 101 10.44 -17.41 -6.76
C ARG A 101 11.16 -16.88 -5.52
N GLU A 102 11.70 -15.65 -5.57
CA GLU A 102 12.37 -15.02 -4.43
C GLU A 102 11.44 -14.10 -3.63
N VAL A 103 10.19 -13.94 -4.08
CA VAL A 103 9.16 -13.13 -3.43
C VAL A 103 8.17 -14.04 -2.72
N TYR A 104 8.03 -13.86 -1.41
CA TYR A 104 7.19 -14.70 -0.55
C TYR A 104 5.96 -13.97 0.00
N ALA A 105 5.83 -12.67 -0.25
CA ALA A 105 4.68 -11.88 0.17
C ALA A 105 4.24 -10.93 -0.94
N TYR A 106 2.93 -10.80 -1.12
CA TYR A 106 2.30 -9.98 -2.15
C TYR A 106 1.19 -9.12 -1.55
N LEU A 107 1.19 -7.84 -1.85
CA LEU A 107 0.08 -6.95 -1.59
C LEU A 107 -0.87 -6.94 -2.78
N ILE A 108 -2.16 -7.10 -2.55
CA ILE A 108 -3.16 -7.07 -3.63
C ILE A 108 -3.93 -5.76 -3.57
N SER A 109 -3.85 -5.00 -4.65
CA SER A 109 -4.53 -3.71 -4.78
C SER A 109 -6.07 -3.89 -4.88
N SER A 110 -6.79 -2.77 -4.75
CA SER A 110 -8.22 -2.71 -5.08
C SER A 110 -8.53 -3.18 -6.50
N GLU A 111 -7.58 -3.06 -7.42
CA GLU A 111 -7.70 -3.46 -8.83
C GLU A 111 -7.19 -4.90 -9.10
N ASN A 112 -6.94 -5.69 -8.05
CA ASN A 112 -6.39 -7.06 -8.13
C ASN A 112 -4.96 -7.17 -8.67
N VAL A 113 -4.22 -6.07 -8.77
CA VAL A 113 -2.82 -6.08 -9.19
C VAL A 113 -1.94 -6.49 -8.01
N PRO A 114 -1.16 -7.58 -8.11
CA PRO A 114 -0.25 -8.01 -7.06
C PRO A 114 1.03 -7.19 -7.06
N GLU A 115 1.54 -6.90 -5.87
CA GLU A 115 2.80 -6.19 -5.70
C GLU A 115 3.70 -6.92 -4.71
N GLY A 116 4.85 -7.37 -5.20
CA GLY A 116 5.78 -8.18 -4.43
C GLY A 116 6.47 -7.43 -3.30
N ILE A 117 6.73 -8.17 -2.23
CA ILE A 117 7.60 -7.81 -1.11
C ILE A 117 8.66 -8.89 -0.99
N GLU A 118 9.91 -8.50 -1.22
CA GLU A 118 11.06 -9.37 -1.01
C GLU A 118 11.28 -9.55 0.49
N THR A 119 11.28 -10.81 0.93
CA THR A 119 11.47 -11.18 2.33
C THR A 119 12.42 -12.37 2.41
N ARG A 120 12.84 -12.74 3.62
CA ARG A 120 13.44 -14.06 3.84
C ARG A 120 12.43 -15.16 3.47
N PRO A 121 12.91 -16.39 3.19
CA PRO A 121 12.03 -17.52 2.88
C PRO A 121 10.94 -17.69 3.93
N LEU A 122 9.72 -17.90 3.46
CA LEU A 122 8.56 -18.15 4.29
C LEU A 122 8.12 -19.60 4.13
N GLY A 123 7.76 -20.22 5.25
CA GLY A 123 7.00 -21.45 5.27
C GLY A 123 5.55 -21.11 5.61
N ILE A 124 4.59 -21.81 5.00
CA ILE A 124 3.17 -21.60 5.26
C ILE A 124 2.52 -22.98 5.41
N GLU A 125 1.67 -23.12 6.42
CA GLU A 125 0.95 -24.37 6.69
C GLU A 125 -0.02 -24.71 5.56
N GLU A 126 -0.65 -23.68 5.02
CA GLU A 126 -1.44 -23.73 3.79
C GLU A 126 -0.59 -23.24 2.62
N CYS A 127 -0.89 -23.71 1.42
CA CYS A 127 -0.17 -23.36 0.21
C CYS A 127 -0.12 -21.83 -0.08
N ILE A 128 -1.14 -21.09 0.34
CA ILE A 128 -1.20 -19.63 0.29
C ILE A 128 -2.01 -19.12 1.47
N LEU A 129 -1.55 -18.05 2.13
CA LEU A 129 -2.27 -17.39 3.21
C LEU A 129 -2.56 -15.94 2.85
N CYS A 130 -3.78 -15.66 2.40
CA CYS A 130 -4.24 -14.30 2.14
C CYS A 130 -5.05 -13.75 3.32
N LEU A 131 -4.64 -12.60 3.84
CA LEU A 131 -5.27 -11.94 4.96
C LEU A 131 -5.64 -10.50 4.63
N GLY A 132 -6.87 -10.14 5.00
CA GLY A 132 -7.35 -8.76 5.01
C GLY A 132 -8.57 -8.54 4.12
N ILE A 133 -9.62 -7.96 4.71
CA ILE A 133 -10.71 -7.24 4.00
C ILE A 133 -11.28 -6.09 4.89
N LYS A 134 -10.68 -5.79 6.06
CA LYS A 134 -11.11 -4.72 7.02
C LYS A 134 -9.93 -3.91 7.58
N GLY A 135 -8.93 -3.61 6.75
CA GLY A 135 -7.84 -2.69 7.10
C GLY A 135 -6.72 -3.26 7.98
N SER A 136 -6.88 -4.45 8.57
CA SER A 136 -5.80 -5.11 9.32
C SER A 136 -5.71 -6.61 9.05
N ALA A 137 -4.48 -7.12 8.92
CA ALA A 137 -4.18 -8.56 8.81
C ALA A 137 -3.42 -9.02 10.06
N ARG A 138 -3.94 -10.01 10.78
CA ARG A 138 -3.30 -10.56 11.98
C ARG A 138 -2.61 -11.87 11.63
N VAL A 139 -1.28 -11.89 11.78
CA VAL A 139 -0.46 -13.07 11.55
C VAL A 139 0.25 -13.50 12.82
N ARG A 140 0.52 -14.80 12.91
CA ARG A 140 1.51 -15.36 13.79
C ARG A 140 2.75 -15.67 12.95
N LEU A 141 3.89 -15.12 13.36
CA LEU A 141 5.19 -15.36 12.77
C LEU A 141 6.01 -16.21 13.74
N GLU A 142 6.64 -17.27 13.24
CA GLU A 142 7.50 -18.14 14.03
C GLU A 142 8.84 -18.38 13.32
N GLY A 143 9.94 -18.02 13.95
CA GLY A 143 11.27 -18.19 13.37
C GLY A 143 11.72 -19.65 13.44
N LYS A 144 11.94 -20.27 12.28
CA LYS A 144 12.47 -21.64 12.15
C LYS A 144 13.94 -21.67 11.77
N GLY A 145 14.64 -20.54 11.88
CA GLY A 145 16.06 -20.39 11.58
C GLY A 145 16.31 -20.02 10.13
N SER A 146 16.16 -20.97 9.20
CA SER A 146 16.35 -20.72 7.76
C SER A 146 15.16 -20.02 7.10
N TYR A 147 13.96 -20.18 7.65
CA TYR A 147 12.72 -19.56 7.18
C TYR A 147 11.85 -19.08 8.36
N VAL A 148 10.81 -18.31 8.04
CA VAL A 148 9.78 -17.90 9.01
C VAL A 148 8.47 -18.58 8.65
N LEU A 149 7.88 -19.30 9.60
CA LEU A 149 6.56 -19.89 9.45
C LEU A 149 5.51 -18.81 9.67
N VAL A 150 4.59 -18.66 8.72
CA VAL A 150 3.47 -17.73 8.79
C VAL A 150 2.17 -18.50 8.90
N SER A 151 1.37 -18.16 9.91
CA SER A 151 0.02 -18.71 10.09
C SER A 151 -0.97 -17.63 10.51
N ALA A 152 -2.27 -17.89 10.31
CA ALA A 152 -3.31 -16.98 10.76
C ALA A 152 -3.29 -16.87 12.30
N ALA A 153 -3.26 -15.64 12.83
CA ALA A 153 -3.39 -15.45 14.26
C ALA A 153 -4.86 -15.44 14.68
N SER A 154 -5.24 -16.41 15.52
CA SER A 154 -6.45 -16.36 16.34
C SER A 154 -6.37 -15.28 17.43
#